data_AF-X1P350-F1
#
_entry.id   AF-X1P350-F1
#
_cell.length_a   1.000
_cell.length_b   1.000
_cell.length_c   1.000
_cell.angle_alpha   90.00
_cell.angle_beta   90.00
_cell.angle_gamma   90.00
#
_symmetry.space_group_name_H-M   'P 1'
#
loop_
_entity.id
_entity.type
_entity.pdbx_description
1 polymer ?
#
loop_
_entity_poly.entity_id
_entity_poly.type
_entity_poly.pdbx_seq_one_letter_code
_entity_poly.pdbx_strand_id
1 'polypeptide(L)'
;FGAGSYDFYLVKTDASGNMEWDKTFGGSGYDFAHSARQTTDGGYIIAGLTTSDSAGIADAYLVKTDTLGNMEWEKFIGGSGCDEAFDVRQTTDGGYIMAGYTDSYGAGLADVYLVKLSPLTNTPVGSDVTVNLESGTVTFPTVQESGTTTVTTSTENPVEPTPSDFYVIEGNFFD
;
A
#
# COMPACT_ATOMS: atom_id res chain seq x y z
N PHE A 1 -9.83 -10.15 -19.86
CA PHE A 1 -9.94 -9.82 -18.43
C PHE A 1 -9.29 -8.46 -18.23
N GLY A 2 -9.68 -7.72 -17.19
CA GLY A 2 -9.08 -6.41 -16.90
C GLY A 2 -9.75 -5.19 -17.55
N ALA A 3 -9.31 -4.01 -17.12
CA ALA A 3 -9.89 -2.72 -17.48
C ALA A 3 -9.14 -1.99 -18.62
N GLY A 4 -8.04 -2.58 -19.10
CA GLY A 4 -7.13 -1.93 -20.04
C GLY A 4 -6.29 -2.89 -20.87
N SER A 5 -5.00 -2.58 -20.99
CA SER A 5 -4.07 -3.33 -21.85
C SER A 5 -3.49 -4.55 -21.14
N TYR A 6 -2.69 -4.32 -20.10
CA TYR A 6 -2.15 -5.38 -19.23
C TYR A 6 -2.62 -5.11 -17.82
N ASP A 7 -3.02 -6.16 -17.11
CA ASP A 7 -3.52 -6.11 -15.75
C ASP A 7 -2.73 -7.11 -14.90
N PHE A 8 -2.65 -6.89 -13.58
CA PHE A 8 -2.22 -7.92 -12.65
C PHE A 8 -3.22 -9.07 -12.72
N TYR A 9 -2.76 -10.29 -12.97
CA TYR A 9 -3.61 -11.48 -12.92
C TYR A 9 -3.16 -12.43 -11.81
N LEU A 10 -3.93 -12.46 -10.72
CA LEU A 10 -3.66 -13.34 -9.58
C LEU A 10 -4.53 -14.58 -9.69
N VAL A 11 -3.90 -15.76 -9.70
CA VAL A 11 -4.59 -17.06 -9.76
C VAL A 11 -4.23 -17.87 -8.54
N LYS A 12 -5.24 -18.37 -7.82
CA LYS A 12 -5.07 -19.37 -6.78
C LYS A 12 -5.40 -20.75 -7.33
N THR A 13 -4.54 -21.71 -7.00
CA THR A 13 -4.74 -23.11 -7.34
C THR A 13 -4.75 -23.99 -6.09
N ASP A 14 -5.42 -25.12 -6.19
CA ASP A 14 -5.32 -26.20 -5.22
C ASP A 14 -3.98 -26.95 -5.39
N ALA A 15 -3.70 -27.91 -4.50
CA ALA A 15 -2.46 -28.70 -4.55
C ALA A 15 -2.33 -29.58 -5.82
N SER A 16 -3.42 -29.78 -6.57
CA SER A 16 -3.44 -30.52 -7.83
C SER A 16 -3.30 -29.60 -9.06
N GLY A 17 -3.19 -28.29 -8.85
CA GLY A 17 -3.11 -27.29 -9.92
C GLY A 17 -4.47 -26.88 -10.51
N ASN A 18 -5.60 -27.29 -9.92
CA ASN A 18 -6.91 -26.81 -10.35
C ASN A 18 -7.09 -25.38 -9.86
N MET A 19 -7.60 -24.50 -10.72
CA MET A 19 -7.92 -23.12 -10.35
C MET A 19 -9.06 -23.09 -9.34
N GLU A 20 -8.81 -22.47 -8.18
CA GLU A 20 -9.83 -22.23 -7.15
C GLU A 20 -10.52 -20.89 -7.41
N TRP A 21 -9.74 -19.86 -7.71
CA TRP A 21 -10.24 -18.55 -8.12
C TRP A 21 -9.17 -17.76 -8.85
N ASP A 22 -9.61 -16.72 -9.56
CA ASP A 22 -8.75 -15.73 -10.21
C ASP A 22 -9.28 -14.31 -10.01
N LYS A 23 -8.36 -13.35 -10.06
CA LYS A 23 -8.63 -11.92 -9.86
C LYS A 23 -7.77 -11.08 -10.79
N THR A 24 -8.31 -9.96 -11.24
CA THR A 24 -7.57 -8.93 -11.97
C THR A 24 -7.53 -7.63 -11.19
N PHE A 25 -6.37 -6.97 -11.18
CA PHE A 25 -6.17 -5.65 -10.59
C PHE A 25 -5.40 -4.77 -11.59
N GLY A 26 -5.73 -3.49 -11.64
CA GLY A 26 -5.24 -2.59 -12.68
C GLY A 26 -6.32 -1.68 -13.21
N GLY A 27 -5.92 -0.83 -14.14
CA GLY A 27 -6.75 0.23 -14.70
C GLY A 27 -6.75 0.21 -16.23
N SER A 28 -6.92 1.39 -16.83
CA SER A 28 -7.01 1.51 -18.29
C SER A 28 -5.66 1.38 -19.01
N GLY A 29 -4.56 1.49 -18.28
CA GLY A 29 -3.19 1.51 -18.78
C GLY A 29 -2.52 0.14 -18.81
N TYR A 30 -1.22 0.14 -18.51
CA TYR A 30 -0.41 -1.06 -18.34
C TYR A 30 -0.10 -1.29 -16.87
N ASP A 31 -0.44 -2.47 -16.38
CA ASP A 31 -0.16 -2.92 -15.03
C ASP A 31 0.61 -4.25 -15.08
N PHE A 32 1.91 -4.20 -14.75
CA PHE A 32 2.79 -5.38 -14.82
C PHE A 32 3.12 -5.89 -13.42
N ALA A 33 2.66 -7.10 -13.09
CA ALA A 33 2.97 -7.75 -11.81
C ALA A 33 4.32 -8.47 -11.88
N HIS A 34 5.18 -8.26 -10.88
CA HIS A 34 6.50 -8.89 -10.77
C HIS A 34 6.62 -9.87 -9.61
N SER A 35 5.92 -9.59 -8.51
CA SER A 35 5.96 -10.43 -7.30
C SER A 35 4.58 -10.59 -6.71
N ALA A 36 4.27 -11.79 -6.24
CA ALA A 36 3.08 -12.09 -5.46
C ALA A 36 3.46 -13.01 -4.29
N ARG A 37 3.06 -12.66 -3.07
CA ARG A 37 3.36 -13.43 -1.87
C ARG A 37 2.13 -13.58 -0.98
N GLN A 38 1.95 -14.77 -0.43
CA GLN A 38 0.98 -14.95 0.65
C GLN A 38 1.48 -14.25 1.91
N THR A 39 0.55 -13.60 2.62
CA THR A 39 0.79 -12.84 3.85
C THR A 39 0.34 -13.66 5.08
N THR A 40 0.72 -13.23 6.28
CA THR A 40 0.47 -13.97 7.53
C THR A 40 -1.01 -14.10 7.88
N ASP A 41 -1.87 -13.20 7.37
CA ASP A 41 -3.33 -13.28 7.52
C ASP A 41 -3.98 -14.25 6.50
N GLY A 42 -3.17 -14.85 5.63
CA GLY A 42 -3.59 -15.80 4.59
C GLY A 42 -3.98 -15.14 3.26
N GLY A 43 -4.09 -13.81 3.21
CA GLY A 43 -4.27 -13.03 1.99
C GLY A 43 -2.97 -12.89 1.20
N TYR A 44 -2.95 -12.00 0.21
CA TYR A 44 -1.84 -11.89 -0.75
C TYR A 44 -1.40 -10.44 -0.95
N ILE A 45 -0.09 -10.21 -1.06
CA ILE A 45 0.49 -8.93 -1.49
C ILE A 45 1.11 -9.12 -2.87
N ILE A 46 0.79 -8.22 -3.79
CA ILE A 46 1.31 -8.17 -5.16
C ILE A 46 2.09 -6.87 -5.33
N ALA A 47 3.19 -6.90 -6.06
CA ALA A 47 3.95 -5.71 -6.44
C ALA A 47 4.32 -5.71 -7.92
N GLY A 48 4.40 -4.51 -8.48
CA GLY A 48 4.69 -4.27 -9.87
C GLY A 48 4.77 -2.78 -10.21
N LEU A 49 4.33 -2.42 -11.41
CA LEU A 49 4.11 -1.03 -11.83
C LEU A 49 2.70 -0.84 -12.40
N THR A 50 2.24 0.41 -12.43
CA THR A 50 1.06 0.85 -13.18
C THR A 50 1.34 2.12 -13.97
N THR A 51 0.69 2.27 -15.13
CA THR A 51 0.57 3.56 -15.84
C THR A 51 -0.84 4.14 -15.79
N SER A 52 -1.75 3.55 -15.00
CA SER A 52 -3.18 3.90 -14.98
C SER A 52 -3.47 5.07 -14.03
N ASP A 53 -2.91 5.02 -12.83
CA ASP A 53 -3.16 5.97 -11.73
C ASP A 53 -1.83 6.51 -11.17
N SER A 54 -0.83 6.68 -12.05
CA SER A 54 0.49 7.19 -11.69
C SER A 54 0.53 8.72 -11.60
N ALA A 55 1.33 9.25 -10.68
CA ALA A 55 1.66 10.68 -10.61
C ALA A 55 2.57 11.15 -11.77
N GLY A 56 3.14 10.19 -12.51
CA GLY A 56 4.05 10.42 -13.63
C GLY A 56 3.84 9.41 -14.77
N ILE A 57 4.96 8.86 -15.26
CA ILE A 57 4.97 7.90 -16.37
C ILE A 57 4.45 6.54 -15.90
N ALA A 58 4.97 6.08 -14.76
CA ALA A 58 4.54 4.86 -14.11
C ALA A 58 4.90 4.92 -12.63
N ASP A 59 4.02 4.41 -11.77
CA ASP A 59 4.29 4.31 -10.33
C ASP A 59 4.39 2.85 -9.92
N ALA A 60 5.14 2.59 -8.83
CA ALA A 60 5.17 1.27 -8.23
C ALA A 60 3.77 0.96 -7.68
N TYR A 61 3.23 -0.19 -8.08
CA TYR A 61 1.85 -0.58 -7.77
C TYR A 61 1.81 -1.78 -6.83
N LEU A 62 1.21 -1.59 -5.66
CA LEU A 62 1.02 -2.64 -4.66
C LEU A 62 -0.46 -2.91 -4.45
N VAL A 63 -0.84 -4.19 -4.43
CA VAL A 63 -2.20 -4.63 -4.15
C VAL A 63 -2.17 -5.66 -3.02
N LYS A 64 -2.90 -5.40 -1.93
CA LYS A 64 -3.17 -6.37 -0.88
C LYS A 64 -4.58 -6.92 -1.02
N THR A 65 -4.70 -8.21 -0.86
CA THR A 65 -5.97 -8.93 -0.90
C THR A 65 -6.23 -9.69 0.40
N ASP A 66 -7.50 -10.01 0.62
CA ASP A 66 -7.93 -11.03 1.58
C ASP A 66 -7.60 -12.45 1.07
N THR A 67 -7.98 -13.46 1.86
CA THR A 67 -7.77 -14.89 1.55
C THR A 67 -8.52 -15.40 0.30
N LEU A 68 -9.57 -14.68 -0.11
CA LEU A 68 -10.41 -14.98 -1.29
C LEU A 68 -10.00 -14.15 -2.51
N GLY A 69 -8.91 -13.39 -2.40
CA GLY A 69 -8.39 -12.53 -3.47
C GLY A 69 -9.18 -11.23 -3.65
N ASN A 70 -10.09 -10.85 -2.75
CA ASN A 70 -10.72 -9.54 -2.83
C ASN A 70 -9.74 -8.47 -2.37
N MET A 71 -9.68 -7.36 -3.10
CA MET A 71 -8.79 -6.24 -2.75
C MET A 71 -9.18 -5.64 -1.41
N GLU A 72 -8.21 -5.55 -0.50
CA GLU A 72 -8.34 -4.83 0.77
C GLU A 72 -7.85 -3.40 0.62
N TRP A 73 -6.71 -3.22 -0.05
CA TRP A 73 -6.17 -1.91 -0.39
C TRP A 73 -5.19 -2.00 -1.56
N GLU A 74 -4.96 -0.85 -2.18
CA GLU A 74 -3.90 -0.65 -3.15
C GLU A 74 -3.10 0.62 -2.87
N LYS A 75 -1.87 0.68 -3.39
CA LYS A 75 -0.96 1.83 -3.28
C LYS A 75 -0.22 2.06 -4.58
N PHE A 76 -0.10 3.33 -4.93
CA PHE A 76 0.72 3.86 -6.01
C PHE A 76 1.85 4.66 -5.36
N ILE A 77 3.10 4.26 -5.61
CA ILE A 77 4.27 4.80 -4.92
C ILE A 77 5.28 5.23 -5.98
N GLY A 78 5.43 6.54 -6.13
CA GLY A 78 6.26 7.11 -7.18
C GLY A 78 6.11 8.62 -7.27
N GLY A 79 6.70 9.19 -8.30
CA GLY A 79 6.69 10.62 -8.59
C GLY A 79 6.44 10.90 -10.08
N SER A 80 7.12 11.91 -10.62
CA SER A 80 6.91 12.31 -12.03
C SER A 80 7.52 11.36 -13.06
N GLY A 81 8.43 10.48 -12.64
CA GLY A 81 9.19 9.55 -13.47
C GLY A 81 8.52 8.18 -13.62
N CYS A 82 9.36 7.17 -13.83
CA CYS A 82 9.01 5.76 -13.81
C CYS A 82 9.51 5.15 -12.50
N ASP A 83 8.60 4.56 -11.74
CA ASP A 83 8.86 3.90 -10.47
C ASP A 83 8.28 2.49 -10.54
N GLU A 84 9.04 1.50 -10.05
CA GLU A 84 8.66 0.10 -10.27
C GLU A 84 9.12 -0.77 -9.11
N ALA A 85 8.22 -1.60 -8.57
CA ALA A 85 8.53 -2.55 -7.51
C ALA A 85 8.71 -3.97 -8.08
N PHE A 86 9.87 -4.58 -7.85
CA PHE A 86 10.19 -5.93 -8.32
C PHE A 86 9.94 -7.02 -7.29
N ASP A 87 10.10 -6.73 -5.99
CA ASP A 87 9.77 -7.66 -4.91
C ASP A 87 9.09 -6.92 -3.76
N VAL A 88 8.22 -7.63 -3.05
CA VAL A 88 7.55 -7.14 -1.85
C VAL A 88 7.49 -8.27 -0.83
N ARG A 89 7.67 -7.95 0.46
CA ARG A 89 7.58 -8.91 1.57
C ARG A 89 6.92 -8.27 2.77
N GLN A 90 6.07 -9.03 3.44
CA GLN A 90 5.56 -8.63 4.74
C GLN A 90 6.67 -8.68 5.79
N THR A 91 6.77 -7.65 6.63
CA THR A 91 7.70 -7.57 7.75
C THR A 91 7.07 -8.12 9.03
N THR A 92 7.89 -8.49 10.02
CA THR A 92 7.43 -9.12 11.27
C THR A 92 6.59 -8.20 12.16
N ASP A 93 6.65 -6.90 11.95
CA ASP A 93 5.80 -5.89 12.59
C ASP A 93 4.44 -5.72 11.87
N GLY A 94 4.16 -6.52 10.84
CA GLY A 94 2.92 -6.49 10.06
C GLY A 94 2.93 -5.49 8.90
N GLY A 95 4.00 -4.71 8.72
CA GLY A 95 4.20 -3.84 7.57
C GLY A 95 4.64 -4.61 6.32
N TYR A 96 5.10 -3.86 5.32
CA TYR A 96 5.63 -4.41 4.07
C TYR A 96 6.91 -3.68 3.69
N ILE A 97 7.85 -4.39 3.07
CA ILE A 97 9.03 -3.81 2.44
C ILE A 97 8.99 -4.15 0.95
N MET A 98 9.24 -3.17 0.10
CA MET A 98 9.39 -3.35 -1.34
C MET A 98 10.78 -2.92 -1.80
N ALA A 99 11.29 -3.59 -2.83
CA ALA A 99 12.54 -3.25 -3.50
C ALA A 99 12.29 -3.10 -5.01
N GLY A 100 12.92 -2.11 -5.61
CA GLY A 100 12.68 -1.69 -6.98
C GLY A 100 13.67 -0.63 -7.46
N TYR A 101 13.27 0.16 -8.46
CA TYR A 101 13.97 1.39 -8.83
C TYR A 101 13.01 2.57 -8.95
N THR A 102 13.61 3.75 -8.97
CA THR A 102 12.93 5.03 -9.12
C THR A 102 13.71 5.92 -10.08
N ASP A 103 13.01 6.47 -11.08
CA ASP A 103 13.51 7.58 -11.90
C ASP A 103 13.01 8.94 -11.37
N SER A 104 12.23 8.92 -10.29
CA SER A 104 11.60 10.09 -9.66
C SER A 104 12.44 10.68 -8.52
N TYR A 105 13.22 9.85 -7.83
CA TYR A 105 14.03 10.21 -6.67
C TYR A 105 15.48 9.83 -6.87
N GLY A 106 16.39 10.52 -6.18
CA GLY A 106 17.83 10.29 -6.29
C GLY A 106 18.51 11.11 -7.39
N ALA A 107 19.69 10.65 -7.81
CA ALA A 107 20.57 11.36 -8.73
C ALA A 107 20.91 10.51 -9.95
N GLY A 108 20.39 10.93 -11.12
CA GLY A 108 20.72 10.28 -12.39
C GLY A 108 19.46 9.91 -13.14
N LEU A 109 19.51 8.76 -13.81
CA LEU A 109 18.36 8.24 -14.57
C LEU A 109 17.49 7.30 -13.73
N ALA A 110 18.10 6.44 -12.91
CA ALA A 110 17.42 5.45 -12.09
C ALA A 110 18.24 5.14 -10.83
N ASP A 111 17.60 5.11 -9.66
CA ASP A 111 18.20 4.77 -8.37
C ASP A 111 17.48 3.59 -7.70
N VAL A 112 18.14 2.94 -6.74
CA VAL A 112 17.53 1.85 -5.97
C VAL A 112 16.40 2.40 -5.11
N TYR A 113 15.21 1.80 -5.22
CA TYR A 113 14.05 2.19 -4.44
C TYR A 113 13.75 1.12 -3.39
N LEU A 114 14.00 1.44 -2.12
CA LEU A 114 13.65 0.59 -0.98
C LEU A 114 12.65 1.33 -0.09
N VAL A 115 11.42 0.85 -0.05
CA VAL A 115 10.34 1.49 0.72
C VAL A 115 9.78 0.51 1.73
N LYS A 116 9.66 0.97 2.97
CA LYS A 116 8.92 0.25 4.02
C LYS A 116 7.57 0.93 4.25
N LEU A 117 6.50 0.19 4.01
CA LEU A 117 5.15 0.55 4.40
C LEU A 117 4.92 0.06 5.83
N SER A 118 4.51 0.98 6.72
CA SER A 118 4.06 0.61 8.05
C SER A 118 2.86 -0.33 7.98
N PRO A 119 2.66 -1.21 8.97
CA PRO A 119 1.39 -1.91 9.08
C PRO A 119 0.26 -0.88 9.07
N LEU A 120 -0.86 -1.22 8.43
CA LEU A 120 -2.13 -0.52 8.66
C LEU A 120 -2.62 -0.88 10.06
N THR A 121 -1.87 -0.48 11.08
CA THR A 121 -2.33 -0.52 12.45
C THR A 121 -3.28 0.66 12.60
N ASN A 122 -4.53 0.38 12.94
CA ASN A 122 -5.33 1.29 13.76
C ASN A 122 -4.68 1.42 15.15
N THR A 123 -3.37 1.69 15.23
CA THR A 123 -2.71 1.93 16.51
C THR A 123 -3.27 3.25 17.01
N PRO A 124 -3.97 3.24 18.14
CA PRO A 124 -4.34 4.47 18.81
C PRO A 124 -3.09 5.31 19.00
N VAL A 125 -3.11 6.56 18.55
CA VAL A 125 -2.09 7.55 18.89
C VAL A 125 -2.26 7.81 20.40
N GLY A 126 -1.58 7.02 21.22
CA GLY A 126 -1.91 6.88 22.64
C GLY A 126 -3.22 6.11 22.84
N SER A 127 -3.39 5.42 23.97
CA SER A 127 -4.51 4.53 24.35
C SER A 127 -5.94 5.11 24.23
N ASP A 128 -6.08 6.35 23.77
CA ASP A 128 -7.22 7.22 23.95
C ASP A 128 -7.58 7.96 22.66
N VAL A 129 -7.30 7.42 21.47
CA VAL A 129 -7.79 7.97 20.18
C VAL A 129 -8.11 6.83 19.22
N THR A 130 -9.35 6.74 18.74
CA THR A 130 -9.73 5.76 17.72
C THR A 130 -9.87 6.46 16.37
N VAL A 131 -9.09 6.01 15.38
CA VAL A 131 -9.22 6.45 13.98
C VAL A 131 -9.95 5.35 13.19
N ASN A 132 -11.01 5.71 12.48
CA ASN A 132 -11.70 4.83 11.53
C ASN A 132 -11.39 5.32 10.10
N LEU A 133 -10.60 4.52 9.38
CA LEU A 133 -10.13 4.84 8.03
C LEU A 133 -11.21 4.61 6.95
N GLU A 134 -12.21 3.76 7.19
CA GLU A 134 -13.32 3.51 6.26
C GLU A 134 -14.30 4.69 6.22
N SER A 135 -14.54 5.33 7.37
CA SER A 135 -15.45 6.48 7.49
C SER A 135 -14.73 7.83 7.56
N GLY A 136 -13.40 7.86 7.57
CA GLY A 136 -12.60 9.09 7.75
C GLY A 136 -12.84 9.79 9.09
N THR A 137 -13.34 9.08 10.11
CA THR A 137 -13.71 9.69 11.39
C THR A 137 -12.66 9.45 12.46
N VAL A 138 -12.30 10.52 13.17
CA VAL A 138 -11.46 10.46 14.38
C VAL A 138 -12.37 10.60 15.60
N THR A 139 -12.30 9.64 16.51
CA THR A 139 -13.09 9.63 17.76
C THR A 139 -12.16 9.82 18.95
N PHE A 140 -12.41 10.87 19.72
CA PHE A 140 -11.77 11.10 21.01
C PHE A 140 -12.65 10.53 22.14
N PRO A 141 -12.08 9.87 23.16
CA PRO A 141 -12.81 9.40 24.32
C PRO A 141 -13.30 10.59 25.14
N THR A 142 -14.43 10.39 25.79
CA THR A 142 -15.00 11.38 26.70
C THR A 142 -14.13 11.48 27.95
N VAL A 143 -13.44 12.61 28.15
CA VAL A 143 -12.81 12.91 29.45
C VAL A 143 -13.93 13.32 30.40
N GLN A 144 -14.26 12.45 31.37
CA GLN A 144 -15.16 12.79 32.47
C GLN A 144 -14.38 13.58 33.53
N GLU A 145 -14.20 14.88 33.33
CA GLU A 145 -13.82 15.80 34.41
C GLU A 145 -15.03 16.67 34.75
N SER A 146 -15.67 16.34 35.87
CA SER A 146 -16.68 17.17 36.55
C SER A 146 -17.64 17.99 35.66
N GLY A 147 -18.64 17.33 35.07
CA GLY A 147 -20.00 17.89 35.08
C GLY A 147 -20.51 18.69 33.87
N THR A 148 -19.88 18.68 32.69
CA THR A 148 -20.53 19.24 31.49
C THR A 148 -20.14 18.51 30.21
N THR A 149 -21.13 17.95 29.52
CA THR A 149 -20.96 17.26 28.22
C THR A 149 -20.93 18.28 27.10
N THR A 150 -19.84 18.38 26.35
CA THR A 150 -19.85 18.98 25.00
C THR A 150 -19.17 18.00 24.05
N VAL A 151 -19.96 17.43 23.13
CA VAL A 151 -19.45 16.58 22.06
C VAL A 151 -18.94 17.51 20.96
N THR A 152 -17.63 17.50 20.71
CA THR A 152 -17.04 18.13 19.52
C THR A 152 -16.63 17.05 18.53
N THR A 153 -17.41 16.89 17.47
CA THR A 153 -17.01 16.14 16.28
C THR A 153 -16.23 17.09 15.36
N SER A 154 -14.93 16.85 15.17
CA SER A 154 -14.16 17.51 14.11
C SER A 154 -13.99 16.54 12.94
N THR A 155 -14.57 16.88 11.80
CA THR A 155 -14.25 16.26 10.51
C THR A 155 -13.00 16.94 9.97
N GLU A 156 -11.83 16.48 10.36
CA GLU A 156 -10.60 16.80 9.62
C GLU A 156 -10.57 15.84 8.44
N ASN A 157 -10.63 16.36 7.20
CA ASN A 157 -10.32 15.54 6.02
C ASN A 157 -8.91 14.98 6.21
N PRO A 158 -8.67 13.67 6.00
CA PRO A 158 -7.32 13.14 6.07
C PRO A 158 -6.46 13.90 5.06
N VAL A 159 -5.49 14.65 5.57
CA VAL A 159 -4.47 15.31 4.75
C VAL A 159 -3.75 14.20 3.99
N GLU A 160 -3.54 14.36 2.68
CA GLU A 160 -2.75 13.42 1.91
C GLU A 160 -1.39 13.17 2.61
N PRO A 161 -0.90 11.91 2.60
CA PRO A 161 0.38 11.61 3.22
C PRO A 161 1.46 12.52 2.65
N THR A 162 2.18 13.17 3.55
CA THR A 162 3.25 14.09 3.21
C THR A 162 4.53 13.30 2.89
N PRO A 163 5.50 13.87 2.17
CA PRO A 163 6.77 13.19 1.89
C PRO A 163 7.52 12.68 3.13
N SER A 164 7.26 13.22 4.33
CA SER A 164 7.81 12.70 5.60
C SER A 164 7.18 11.39 6.09
N ASP A 165 6.07 10.95 5.49
CA ASP A 165 5.42 9.66 5.77
C ASP A 165 6.09 8.51 4.99
N PHE A 166 7.02 8.83 4.08
CA PHE A 166 7.84 7.89 3.34
C PHE A 166 9.31 8.02 3.78
N TYR A 167 9.83 7.02 4.48
CA TYR A 167 11.27 6.91 4.67
C TYR A 167 11.89 6.40 3.37
N VAL A 168 12.34 7.32 2.51
CA VAL A 168 13.37 7.00 1.54
C VAL A 168 14.65 6.80 2.34
N ILE A 169 15.08 5.54 2.52
CA ILE A 169 16.39 5.27 3.10
C ILE A 169 17.42 5.55 2.00
N GLU A 170 17.81 6.81 1.84
CA GLU A 170 19.05 7.16 1.15
C GLU A 170 20.22 6.81 2.07
N GLY A 171 20.60 5.54 2.07
CA GLY A 171 21.74 5.03 2.82
C GLY A 171 22.64 4.24 1.89
N ASN A 172 23.88 4.69 1.73
CA ASN A 172 24.94 3.89 1.12
C ASN A 172 25.11 2.60 1.94
N PHE A 173 24.64 1.49 1.41
CA PHE A 173 24.77 0.17 2.02
C PHE A 173 26.14 -0.45 1.69
N PHE A 174 27.22 0.20 2.12
CA PHE A 174 28.51 -0.47 2.33
C PHE A 174 29.28 0.22 3.47
N ASP A 175 29.31 -0.46 4.63
CA ASP A 175 30.52 -0.67 5.45
C ASP A 175 30.34 -1.94 6.29
#